data_AF-A0A453CY40-F1
#
_entry.id   AF-A0A453CY40-F1
#
_cell.length_a   1.000
_cell.length_b   1.000
_cell.length_c   1.000
_cell.angle_alpha   90.00
_cell.angle_beta   90.00
_cell.angle_gamma   90.00
#
_symmetry.space_group_name_H-M   'P 1'
#
loop_
_entity.id
_entity.type
_entity.pdbx_description
1 polymer ?
#
loop_
_entity_poly.entity_id
_entity_poly.type
_entity_poly.pdbx_seq_one_letter_code
_entity_poly.pdbx_strand_id
1 'polypeptide(L)'
;MDDDRIFFSEMLSNADDEVADVREKVKSFDKEIEVCTEGIDEIKSQKEDAEKKRTKALKLVTQIELDLRDIEDRISNEKRAKDEAAKDLHSMRKESERSKSELAEISNAHQAKLQEEEEMSKSITDREKQLGVLYQKQGRATQFKNEAARDKWLRKEIHDLERVLSSNRKQESLLQEEIQKLKDEINNLMNYIESRRSESGKLESALANRQKDYNDFVQQKDALQDERKSLWKQENSVTAEIDRLKEDLVKACKSLDYATPRDTRRGLNYVDKIVREHKKRGVFGPVLELIDCEEKFFTAVEVAAGNSLLHVVVENDDISTEIIKIWTKRKDEPSRENEEKDGRVTFIPLNRVYAPSVNIPQSSDFVPLLKKLKYRADHRPAFELIFGRTVICRDLETATRVARSNDLDCITLDGDQVSSDGGMTGGFFDYRRSRLKYVKIIRDNKITIEEKTAHLKNVGKELHDILLC
;
A
#
# COMPACT_ATOMS: atom_id res chain seq x y z
N MET A 1 -77.57 -59.25 -8.48
CA MET A 1 -77.20 -58.16 -9.41
C MET A 1 -76.76 -56.90 -8.67
N ASP A 2 -77.20 -56.65 -7.42
CA ASP A 2 -76.75 -55.47 -6.65
C ASP A 2 -75.52 -55.73 -5.76
N ASP A 3 -75.31 -56.93 -5.20
CA ASP A 3 -74.12 -57.23 -4.37
C ASP A 3 -72.80 -57.27 -5.14
N ASP A 4 -72.79 -57.80 -6.38
CA ASP A 4 -71.59 -57.83 -7.22
C ASP A 4 -71.15 -56.41 -7.64
N ARG A 5 -72.09 -55.46 -7.76
CA ARG A 5 -71.78 -54.05 -8.10
C ARG A 5 -71.13 -53.31 -6.94
N ILE A 6 -71.53 -53.60 -5.70
CA ILE A 6 -70.97 -52.97 -4.51
C ILE A 6 -69.56 -53.52 -4.25
N PHE A 7 -69.34 -54.84 -4.39
CA PHE A 7 -68.02 -55.46 -4.25
C PHE A 7 -67.01 -54.96 -5.30
N PHE A 8 -67.41 -54.82 -6.58
CA PHE A 8 -66.55 -54.25 -7.61
C PHE A 8 -66.29 -52.74 -7.41
N SER A 9 -67.23 -51.99 -6.83
CA SER A 9 -67.04 -50.57 -6.49
C SER A 9 -66.08 -50.37 -5.32
N GLU A 10 -66.13 -51.23 -4.30
CA GLU A 10 -65.20 -51.21 -3.16
C GLU A 10 -63.78 -51.63 -3.58
N MET A 11 -63.66 -52.64 -4.45
CA MET A 11 -62.37 -53.00 -5.07
C MET A 11 -61.81 -51.90 -5.97
N LEU A 12 -62.65 -51.20 -6.75
CA LEU A 12 -62.21 -50.07 -7.57
C LEU A 12 -61.76 -48.90 -6.68
N SER A 13 -62.48 -48.60 -5.60
CA SER A 13 -62.12 -47.53 -4.67
C SER A 13 -60.80 -47.84 -3.95
N ASN A 14 -60.61 -49.06 -3.44
CA ASN A 14 -59.34 -49.46 -2.83
C ASN A 14 -58.19 -49.47 -3.84
N ALA A 15 -58.43 -49.88 -5.09
CA ALA A 15 -57.43 -49.82 -6.14
C ALA A 15 -57.11 -48.37 -6.56
N ASP A 16 -58.10 -47.48 -6.60
CA ASP A 16 -57.90 -46.06 -6.87
C ASP A 16 -57.18 -45.35 -5.72
N ASP A 17 -57.46 -45.72 -4.47
CA ASP A 17 -56.76 -45.22 -3.27
C ASP A 17 -55.31 -45.74 -3.22
N GLU A 18 -55.05 -47.01 -3.56
CA GLU A 18 -53.69 -47.54 -3.72
C GLU A 18 -52.94 -46.84 -4.87
N VAL A 19 -53.60 -46.57 -6.01
CA VAL A 19 -53.00 -45.84 -7.13
C VAL A 19 -52.74 -44.38 -6.75
N ALA A 20 -53.59 -43.74 -5.95
CA ALA A 20 -53.38 -42.39 -5.45
C ALA A 20 -52.20 -42.32 -4.47
N ASP A 21 -52.10 -43.26 -3.53
CA ASP A 21 -51.00 -43.34 -2.56
C ASP A 21 -49.65 -43.66 -3.25
N VAL A 22 -49.66 -44.52 -4.27
CA VAL A 22 -48.49 -44.78 -5.12
C VAL A 22 -48.12 -43.53 -5.95
N ARG A 23 -49.09 -42.80 -6.49
CA ARG A 23 -48.83 -41.54 -7.22
C ARG A 23 -48.28 -40.45 -6.31
N GLU A 24 -48.74 -40.35 -5.07
CA GLU A 24 -48.23 -39.38 -4.10
C GLU A 24 -46.79 -39.72 -3.70
N LYS A 25 -46.48 -41.01 -3.48
CA LYS A 25 -45.10 -41.49 -3.25
C LYS A 25 -44.19 -41.28 -4.45
N VAL A 26 -44.67 -41.49 -5.68
CA VAL A 26 -43.90 -41.17 -6.89
C VAL A 26 -43.60 -39.68 -6.96
N LYS A 27 -44.57 -38.82 -6.63
CA LYS A 27 -44.40 -37.36 -6.63
C LYS A 27 -43.44 -36.88 -5.53
N SER A 28 -43.44 -37.53 -4.36
CA SER A 28 -42.46 -37.23 -3.31
C SER A 28 -41.05 -37.69 -3.71
N PHE A 29 -40.91 -38.86 -4.32
CA PHE A 29 -39.62 -39.33 -4.84
C PHE A 29 -39.12 -38.48 -6.00
N ASP A 30 -39.97 -38.01 -6.91
CA ASP A 30 -39.57 -37.08 -7.98
C ASP A 30 -39.04 -35.77 -7.41
N LYS A 31 -39.65 -35.26 -6.33
CA LYS A 31 -39.21 -34.04 -5.65
C LYS A 31 -37.91 -34.24 -4.88
N GLU A 32 -37.70 -35.41 -4.27
CA GLU A 32 -36.43 -35.79 -3.65
C GLU A 32 -35.32 -35.97 -4.69
N ILE A 33 -35.63 -36.56 -5.85
CA ILE A 33 -34.72 -36.67 -6.99
C ILE A 33 -34.32 -35.28 -7.46
N GLU A 34 -35.27 -34.36 -7.65
CA GLU A 34 -35.01 -32.99 -8.11
C GLU A 34 -34.03 -32.25 -7.17
N VAL A 35 -34.29 -32.29 -5.85
CA VAL A 35 -33.41 -31.73 -4.81
C VAL A 35 -32.03 -32.40 -4.80
N CYS A 36 -31.99 -33.72 -5.00
CA CYS A 36 -30.71 -34.45 -5.07
C CYS A 36 -29.93 -34.09 -6.35
N THR A 37 -30.58 -33.89 -7.50
CA THR A 37 -29.92 -33.42 -8.73
C THR A 37 -29.35 -32.01 -8.58
N GLU A 38 -30.08 -31.08 -7.98
CA GLU A 38 -29.58 -29.73 -7.68
C GLU A 38 -28.36 -29.80 -6.74
N GLY A 39 -28.43 -30.61 -5.69
CA GLY A 39 -27.29 -30.85 -4.79
C GLY A 39 -26.08 -31.50 -5.48
N ILE A 40 -26.30 -32.42 -6.42
CA ILE A 40 -25.24 -33.05 -7.22
C ILE A 40 -24.57 -32.02 -8.12
N ASP A 41 -25.33 -31.12 -8.75
CA ASP A 41 -24.77 -30.11 -9.64
C ASP A 41 -24.02 -29.01 -8.88
N GLU A 42 -24.47 -28.65 -7.68
CA GLU A 42 -23.73 -27.75 -6.80
C GLU A 42 -22.41 -28.38 -6.32
N ILE A 43 -22.42 -29.66 -5.93
CA ILE A 43 -21.20 -30.39 -5.55
C ILE A 43 -20.25 -30.56 -6.74
N LYS A 44 -20.75 -30.81 -7.96
CA LYS A 44 -19.92 -30.86 -9.17
C LYS A 44 -19.25 -29.52 -9.45
N SER A 45 -19.97 -28.42 -9.31
CA SER A 45 -19.41 -27.07 -9.48
C SER A 45 -18.32 -26.79 -8.45
N GLN A 46 -18.56 -27.11 -7.17
CA GLN A 46 -17.56 -26.98 -6.11
C GLN A 46 -16.32 -27.87 -6.37
N LYS A 47 -16.52 -29.09 -6.88
CA LYS A 47 -15.43 -29.99 -7.27
C LYS A 47 -14.59 -29.40 -8.40
N GLU A 48 -15.21 -28.85 -9.44
CA GLU A 48 -14.48 -28.20 -10.55
C GLU A 48 -13.64 -27.02 -10.06
N ASP A 49 -14.18 -26.19 -9.17
CA ASP A 49 -13.45 -25.07 -8.61
C ASP A 49 -12.30 -25.51 -7.70
N ALA A 50 -12.49 -26.60 -6.94
CA ALA A 50 -11.42 -27.23 -6.18
C ALA A 50 -10.33 -27.81 -7.09
N GLU A 51 -10.68 -28.45 -8.22
CA GLU A 51 -9.71 -28.96 -9.20
C GLU A 51 -8.93 -27.84 -9.89
N LYS A 52 -9.58 -26.71 -10.21
CA LYS A 52 -8.91 -25.50 -10.74
C LYS A 52 -7.94 -24.91 -9.71
N LYS A 53 -8.31 -24.87 -8.43
CA LYS A 53 -7.41 -24.43 -7.34
C LYS A 53 -6.23 -25.41 -7.18
N ARG A 54 -6.48 -26.72 -7.21
CA ARG A 54 -5.46 -27.77 -7.11
C ARG A 54 -4.45 -27.68 -8.26
N THR A 55 -4.91 -27.51 -9.50
CA THR A 55 -4.02 -27.39 -10.67
C THR A 55 -3.19 -26.11 -10.63
N LYS A 56 -3.74 -24.99 -10.15
CA LYS A 56 -2.96 -23.76 -9.91
C LYS A 56 -1.89 -23.97 -8.84
N ALA A 57 -2.25 -24.60 -7.72
CA ALA A 57 -1.30 -24.90 -6.65
C ALA A 57 -0.19 -25.86 -7.12
N LEU A 58 -0.54 -26.89 -7.90
CA LEU A 58 0.43 -27.85 -8.45
C LEU A 58 1.44 -27.15 -9.38
N LYS A 59 0.98 -26.26 -10.26
CA LYS A 59 1.87 -25.45 -11.11
C LYS A 59 2.85 -24.61 -10.29
N LEU A 60 2.37 -24.04 -9.19
CA LEU A 60 3.18 -23.21 -8.31
C LEU A 60 4.24 -24.07 -7.58
N VAL A 61 3.85 -25.23 -7.08
CA VAL A 61 4.77 -26.20 -6.44
C VAL A 61 5.82 -26.66 -7.43
N THR A 62 5.45 -27.05 -8.65
CA THR A 62 6.41 -27.48 -9.67
C THR A 62 7.38 -26.36 -10.06
N GLN A 63 6.92 -25.10 -10.09
CA GLN A 63 7.79 -23.96 -10.36
C GLN A 63 8.81 -23.78 -9.23
N ILE A 64 8.35 -23.81 -7.98
CA ILE A 64 9.22 -23.66 -6.81
C ILE A 64 10.23 -24.82 -6.73
N GLU A 65 9.82 -26.05 -7.04
CA GLU A 65 10.72 -27.21 -7.06
C GLU A 65 11.82 -27.09 -8.13
N LEU A 66 11.48 -26.56 -9.32
CA LEU A 66 12.47 -26.28 -10.37
C LEU A 66 13.43 -25.17 -9.95
N ASP A 67 12.91 -24.08 -9.41
CA ASP A 67 13.73 -22.95 -8.94
C ASP A 67 14.67 -23.39 -7.80
N LEU A 68 14.20 -24.24 -6.89
CA LEU A 68 14.99 -24.75 -5.77
C LEU A 68 16.11 -25.68 -6.26
N ARG A 69 15.83 -26.55 -7.22
CA ARG A 69 16.85 -27.39 -7.87
C ARG A 69 17.90 -26.56 -8.62
N ASP A 70 17.48 -25.54 -9.36
CA ASP A 70 18.41 -24.65 -10.07
C ASP A 70 19.33 -23.89 -9.10
N ILE A 71 18.80 -23.49 -7.93
CA ILE A 71 19.59 -22.86 -6.87
C ILE A 71 20.57 -23.86 -6.24
N GLU A 72 20.14 -25.09 -5.95
CA GLU A 72 21.01 -26.14 -5.41
C GLU A 72 22.16 -26.47 -6.37
N ASP A 73 21.88 -26.59 -7.67
CA ASP A 73 22.89 -26.84 -8.70
C ASP A 73 23.86 -25.66 -8.83
N ARG A 74 23.38 -24.42 -8.74
CA ARG A 74 24.24 -23.23 -8.69
C ARG A 74 25.17 -23.23 -7.48
N ILE A 75 24.64 -23.51 -6.29
CA ILE A 75 25.44 -23.58 -5.06
C ILE A 75 26.51 -24.67 -5.17
N SER A 76 26.14 -25.84 -5.70
CA SER A 76 27.07 -26.94 -5.93
C SER A 76 28.20 -26.56 -6.89
N ASN A 77 27.87 -25.92 -8.02
CA ASN A 77 28.84 -25.47 -9.00
C ASN A 77 29.76 -24.36 -8.45
N GLU A 78 29.23 -23.37 -7.74
CA GLU A 78 30.06 -22.34 -7.11
C GLU A 78 31.01 -22.92 -6.05
N LYS A 79 30.53 -23.88 -5.25
CA LYS A 79 31.36 -24.55 -4.26
C LYS A 79 32.52 -25.30 -4.93
N ARG A 80 32.25 -25.99 -6.03
CA ARG A 80 33.26 -26.67 -6.84
C ARG A 80 34.29 -25.69 -7.42
N ALA A 81 33.82 -24.60 -8.03
CA ALA A 81 34.69 -23.56 -8.59
C ALA A 81 35.56 -22.90 -7.51
N LYS A 82 35.01 -22.67 -6.31
CA LYS A 82 35.76 -22.17 -5.16
C LYS A 82 36.85 -23.13 -4.70
N ASP A 83 36.54 -24.42 -4.61
CA ASP A 83 37.50 -25.45 -4.19
C ASP A 83 38.62 -25.63 -5.22
N GLU A 84 38.33 -25.54 -6.52
CA GLU A 84 39.33 -25.51 -7.59
C GLU A 84 40.21 -24.26 -7.52
N ALA A 85 39.60 -23.07 -7.43
CA ALA A 85 40.35 -21.82 -7.29
C ALA A 85 41.25 -21.80 -6.04
N ALA A 86 40.80 -22.40 -4.93
CA ALA A 86 41.60 -22.53 -3.71
C ALA A 86 42.81 -23.45 -3.91
N LYS A 87 42.65 -24.56 -4.66
CA LYS A 87 43.77 -25.45 -5.01
C LYS A 87 44.77 -24.77 -5.93
N ASP A 88 44.30 -24.05 -6.94
CA ASP A 88 45.16 -23.32 -7.87
C ASP A 88 45.93 -22.21 -7.17
N LEU A 89 45.27 -21.47 -6.25
CA LEU A 89 45.93 -20.43 -5.46
C LEU A 89 47.00 -21.03 -4.54
N HIS A 90 46.75 -22.21 -3.97
CA HIS A 90 47.74 -22.92 -3.16
C HIS A 90 48.94 -23.40 -4.00
N SER A 91 48.72 -23.94 -5.20
CA SER A 91 49.81 -24.39 -6.07
C SER A 91 50.65 -23.20 -6.56
N MET A 92 50.01 -22.11 -6.99
CA MET A 92 50.68 -20.87 -7.41
C MET A 92 51.49 -20.23 -6.29
N ARG A 93 50.98 -20.23 -5.05
CA ARG A 93 51.77 -19.75 -3.90
C ARG A 93 53.01 -20.60 -3.69
N LYS A 94 52.87 -21.93 -3.69
CA LYS A 94 54.00 -22.85 -3.52
C LYS A 94 55.05 -22.68 -4.62
N GLU A 95 54.62 -22.47 -5.86
CA GLU A 95 55.50 -22.24 -6.99
C GLU A 95 56.18 -20.87 -6.92
N SER A 96 55.45 -19.81 -6.55
CA SER A 96 56.03 -18.48 -6.30
C SER A 96 57.07 -18.49 -5.19
N GLU A 97 56.82 -19.23 -4.11
CA GLU A 97 57.73 -19.34 -2.96
C GLU A 97 58.99 -20.13 -3.33
N ARG A 98 58.82 -21.21 -4.13
CA ARG A 98 59.93 -21.95 -4.72
C ARG A 98 60.77 -21.07 -5.64
N SER A 99 60.15 -20.35 -6.59
CA SER A 99 60.88 -19.46 -7.50
C SER A 99 61.58 -18.32 -6.75
N LYS A 100 60.97 -17.77 -5.69
CA LYS A 100 61.64 -16.77 -4.84
C LYS A 100 62.87 -17.34 -4.13
N SER A 101 62.78 -18.57 -3.63
CA SER A 101 63.90 -19.24 -2.96
C SER A 101 65.02 -19.56 -3.96
N GLU A 102 64.69 -20.10 -5.13
CA GLU A 102 65.65 -20.36 -6.21
C GLU A 102 66.31 -19.06 -6.69
N LEU A 103 65.55 -17.98 -6.84
CA LEU A 103 66.07 -16.68 -7.26
C LEU A 103 66.95 -16.02 -6.18
N ALA A 104 66.63 -16.22 -4.90
CA ALA A 104 67.49 -15.78 -3.79
C ALA A 104 68.81 -16.56 -3.75
N GLU A 105 68.78 -17.88 -3.94
CA GLU A 105 69.99 -18.70 -4.03
C GLU A 105 70.86 -18.31 -5.21
N ILE A 106 70.27 -18.18 -6.40
CA ILE A 106 70.97 -17.75 -7.63
C ILE A 106 71.52 -16.33 -7.46
N SER A 107 70.75 -15.40 -6.88
CA SER A 107 71.22 -14.02 -6.68
C SER A 107 72.39 -13.96 -5.70
N ASN A 108 72.35 -14.73 -4.61
CA ASN A 108 73.45 -14.81 -3.67
C ASN A 108 74.70 -15.43 -4.31
N ALA A 109 74.53 -16.52 -5.06
CA ALA A 109 75.63 -17.18 -5.77
C ALA A 109 76.24 -16.27 -6.85
N HIS A 110 75.40 -15.54 -7.59
CA HIS A 110 75.82 -14.56 -8.60
C HIS A 110 76.56 -13.39 -7.95
N GLN A 111 76.06 -12.85 -6.84
CA GLN A 111 76.72 -11.77 -6.11
C GLN A 111 78.08 -12.21 -5.55
N ALA A 112 78.20 -13.43 -5.03
CA ALA A 112 79.48 -14.00 -4.62
C ALA A 112 80.44 -14.18 -5.80
N LYS A 113 79.95 -14.66 -6.95
CA LYS A 113 80.76 -14.79 -8.18
C LYS A 113 81.20 -13.46 -8.76
N LEU A 114 80.36 -12.42 -8.68
CA LEU A 114 80.73 -11.05 -9.07
C LEU A 114 81.81 -10.47 -8.16
N GLN A 115 81.72 -10.72 -6.85
CA GLN A 115 82.79 -10.30 -5.92
C GLN A 115 84.10 -11.03 -6.22
N GLU A 116 84.06 -12.34 -6.47
CA GLU A 116 85.25 -13.10 -6.90
C GLU A 116 85.82 -12.57 -8.22
N GLU A 117 84.97 -12.23 -9.19
CA GLU A 117 85.39 -11.68 -10.48
C GLU A 117 86.00 -10.28 -10.33
N GLU A 118 85.39 -9.39 -9.54
CA GLU A 118 85.97 -8.07 -9.23
C GLU A 118 87.32 -8.18 -8.52
N GLU A 119 87.46 -9.08 -7.54
CA GLU A 119 88.72 -9.32 -6.84
C GLU A 119 89.79 -9.90 -7.78
N MET A 120 89.40 -10.84 -8.65
CA MET A 120 90.31 -11.42 -9.64
C MET A 120 90.72 -10.38 -10.68
N SER A 121 89.81 -9.56 -11.20
CA SER A 121 90.08 -8.46 -12.13
C SER A 121 90.96 -7.39 -11.49
N LYS A 122 90.75 -7.03 -10.22
CA LYS A 122 91.66 -6.15 -9.46
C LYS A 122 93.05 -6.78 -9.33
N SER A 123 93.12 -8.08 -9.01
CA SER A 123 94.39 -8.79 -8.89
C SER A 123 95.15 -8.91 -10.21
N ILE A 124 94.44 -9.16 -11.32
CA ILE A 124 95.00 -9.20 -12.67
C ILE A 124 95.53 -7.83 -13.04
N THR A 125 94.74 -6.76 -12.88
CA THR A 125 95.21 -5.40 -13.19
C THR A 125 96.40 -4.98 -12.32
N ASP A 126 96.45 -5.37 -11.05
CA ASP A 126 97.61 -5.11 -10.19
C ASP A 126 98.84 -5.92 -10.61
N ARG A 127 98.67 -7.19 -10.99
CA ARG A 127 99.76 -8.03 -11.52
C ARG A 127 100.25 -7.55 -12.88
N GLU A 128 99.37 -7.11 -13.77
CA GLU A 128 99.72 -6.50 -15.06
C GLU A 128 100.47 -5.19 -14.87
N LYS A 129 100.05 -4.34 -13.92
CA LYS A 129 100.81 -3.15 -13.51
C LYS A 129 102.20 -3.53 -13.00
N GLN A 130 102.31 -4.53 -12.12
CA GLN A 130 103.60 -5.01 -11.61
C GLN A 130 104.48 -5.58 -12.73
N LEU A 131 103.91 -6.38 -13.63
CA LEU A 131 104.58 -6.96 -14.79
C LEU A 131 105.09 -5.86 -15.73
N GLY A 132 104.25 -4.84 -16.01
CA GLY A 132 104.63 -3.66 -16.78
C GLY A 132 105.78 -2.88 -16.14
N VAL A 133 105.74 -2.70 -14.81
CA VAL A 133 106.84 -2.09 -14.05
C VAL A 133 108.12 -2.93 -14.13
N LEU A 134 108.03 -4.26 -14.04
CA LEU A 134 109.16 -5.18 -14.13
C LEU A 134 109.78 -5.20 -15.54
N TYR A 135 108.96 -5.26 -16.60
CA TYR A 135 109.44 -5.16 -17.98
C TYR A 135 110.07 -3.79 -18.27
N GLN A 136 109.48 -2.71 -17.78
CA GLN A 136 110.12 -1.39 -17.86
C GLN A 136 111.45 -1.35 -17.09
N LYS A 137 111.54 -1.98 -15.90
CA LYS A 137 112.80 -2.08 -15.13
C LYS A 137 113.85 -2.94 -15.84
N GLN A 138 113.45 -4.05 -16.46
CA GLN A 138 114.33 -4.94 -17.23
C GLN A 138 114.86 -4.24 -18.50
N GLY A 139 114.03 -3.47 -19.20
CA GLY A 139 114.43 -2.67 -20.36
C GLY A 139 115.26 -1.42 -20.01
N ARG A 140 115.08 -0.83 -18.82
CA ARG A 140 115.78 0.39 -18.37
C ARG A 140 117.27 0.17 -18.06
N ALA A 141 117.69 -1.05 -17.70
CA ALA A 141 119.09 -1.37 -17.40
C ALA A 141 120.02 -1.35 -18.64
N THR A 142 119.45 -1.52 -19.84
CA THR A 142 120.18 -1.51 -21.12
C THR A 142 119.89 -0.28 -22.00
N GLN A 143 118.94 0.57 -21.60
CA GLN A 143 118.43 1.69 -22.42
C GLN A 143 119.28 2.97 -22.39
N PHE A 144 120.07 3.20 -21.34
CA PHE A 144 120.80 4.46 -21.15
C PHE A 144 122.30 4.23 -20.97
N LYS A 145 123.12 4.83 -21.83
CA LYS A 145 124.58 4.69 -21.83
C LYS A 145 125.29 5.40 -20.66
N ASN A 146 124.64 6.36 -20.00
CA ASN A 146 125.16 7.09 -18.84
C ASN A 146 124.02 7.67 -17.97
N GLU A 147 124.36 8.08 -16.74
CA GLU A 147 123.41 8.63 -15.76
C GLU A 147 122.68 9.89 -16.25
N ALA A 148 123.38 10.78 -16.97
CA ALA A 148 122.79 12.01 -17.49
C ALA A 148 121.68 11.75 -18.54
N ALA A 149 121.82 10.74 -19.40
CA ALA A 149 120.81 10.36 -20.38
C ALA A 149 119.56 9.76 -19.72
N ARG A 150 119.74 8.97 -18.65
CA ARG A 150 118.65 8.44 -17.82
C ARG A 150 117.88 9.58 -17.15
N ASP A 151 118.60 10.50 -16.50
CA ASP A 151 117.98 11.61 -15.78
C ASP A 151 117.24 12.57 -16.71
N LYS A 152 117.76 12.80 -17.93
CA LYS A 152 117.06 13.61 -18.95
C LYS A 152 115.76 12.93 -19.42
N TRP A 153 115.76 11.61 -19.60
CA TRP A 153 114.56 10.85 -19.94
C TRP A 153 113.55 10.84 -18.79
N LEU A 154 114.01 10.58 -17.55
CA LEU A 154 113.16 10.60 -16.35
C LEU A 154 112.54 11.98 -16.13
N ARG A 155 113.28 13.07 -16.32
CA ARG A 155 112.72 14.44 -16.23
C ARG A 155 111.64 14.69 -17.27
N LYS A 156 111.82 14.17 -18.49
CA LYS A 156 110.79 14.27 -19.54
C LYS A 156 109.55 13.45 -19.19
N GLU A 157 109.74 12.22 -18.71
CA GLU A 157 108.65 11.33 -18.31
C GLU A 157 107.87 11.89 -17.11
N ILE A 158 108.57 12.42 -16.10
CA ILE A 158 107.95 13.13 -14.97
C ILE A 158 107.13 14.32 -15.47
N HIS A 159 107.68 15.12 -16.39
CA HIS A 159 106.95 16.26 -16.95
C HIS A 159 105.70 15.84 -17.72
N ASP A 160 105.79 14.78 -18.53
CA ASP A 160 104.64 14.25 -19.28
C ASP A 160 103.57 13.68 -18.33
N LEU A 161 103.97 12.97 -17.27
CA LEU A 161 103.08 12.45 -16.23
C LEU A 161 102.45 13.57 -15.39
N GLU A 162 103.18 14.63 -15.05
CA GLU A 162 102.65 15.81 -14.36
C GLU A 162 101.58 16.53 -15.20
N ARG A 163 101.76 16.60 -16.51
CA ARG A 163 100.75 17.12 -17.44
C ARG A 163 99.48 16.26 -17.47
N VAL A 164 99.63 14.94 -17.49
CA VAL A 164 98.46 14.02 -17.41
C VAL A 164 97.77 14.14 -16.04
N LEU A 165 98.54 14.20 -14.95
CA LEU A 165 98.01 14.30 -13.60
C LEU A 165 97.27 15.61 -13.36
N SER A 166 97.79 16.74 -13.86
CA SER A 166 97.10 18.03 -13.82
C SER A 166 95.81 18.03 -14.64
N SER A 167 95.80 17.39 -15.82
CA SER A 167 94.58 17.21 -16.62
C SER A 167 93.53 16.39 -15.88
N ASN A 168 93.93 15.26 -15.30
CA ASN A 168 93.02 14.38 -14.55
C ASN A 168 92.49 15.05 -13.29
N ARG A 169 93.32 15.79 -12.54
CA ARG A 169 92.86 16.59 -11.39
C ARG A 169 91.84 17.65 -11.78
N LYS A 170 92.01 18.28 -12.95
CA LYS A 170 91.04 19.24 -13.47
C LYS A 170 89.72 18.56 -13.83
N GLN A 171 89.76 17.38 -14.45
CA GLN A 171 88.57 16.58 -14.73
C GLN A 171 87.87 16.11 -13.46
N GLU A 172 88.62 15.67 -12.44
CA GLU A 172 88.08 15.29 -11.14
C GLU A 172 87.32 16.45 -10.49
N SER A 173 87.89 17.66 -10.49
CA SER A 173 87.23 18.85 -9.96
C SER A 173 85.93 19.18 -10.69
N LEU A 174 85.92 19.08 -12.03
CA LEU A 174 84.70 19.33 -12.83
C LEU A 174 83.61 18.29 -12.54
N LEU A 175 83.99 17.01 -12.43
CA LEU A 175 83.07 15.93 -12.09
C LEU A 175 82.52 16.07 -10.66
N GLN A 176 83.33 16.54 -9.71
CA GLN A 176 82.85 16.83 -8.35
C GLN A 176 81.81 17.96 -8.32
N GLU A 177 82.02 19.03 -9.09
CA GLU A 177 81.03 20.11 -9.24
C GLU A 177 79.73 19.60 -9.88
N GLU A 178 79.83 18.74 -10.90
CA GLU A 178 78.67 18.15 -11.57
C GLU A 178 77.89 17.20 -10.65
N ILE A 179 78.58 16.37 -9.88
CA ILE A 179 77.96 15.53 -8.85
C ILE A 179 77.22 16.38 -7.81
N GLN A 180 77.80 17.52 -7.39
CA GLN A 180 77.15 18.40 -6.43
C GLN A 180 75.88 19.03 -7.01
N LYS A 181 75.93 19.51 -8.26
CA LYS A 181 74.74 20.04 -8.95
C LYS A 181 73.63 19.00 -9.07
N LEU A 182 73.97 17.77 -9.44
CA LEU A 182 73.01 16.68 -9.54
C LEU A 182 72.40 16.32 -8.18
N LYS A 183 73.18 16.35 -7.09
CA LYS A 183 72.64 16.16 -5.73
C LYS A 183 71.65 17.24 -5.34
N ASP A 184 71.95 18.49 -5.64
CA ASP A 184 71.04 19.61 -5.33
C ASP A 184 69.74 19.50 -6.15
N GLU A 185 69.83 19.07 -7.41
CA GLU A 185 68.67 18.83 -8.27
C GLU A 185 67.80 17.66 -7.77
N ILE A 186 68.43 16.56 -7.34
CA ILE A 186 67.72 15.43 -6.70
C ILE A 186 66.96 15.89 -5.45
N ASN A 187 67.59 16.69 -4.59
CA ASN A 187 66.95 17.21 -3.38
C ASN A 187 65.75 18.11 -3.70
N ASN A 188 65.87 18.97 -4.72
CA ASN A 188 64.77 19.82 -5.17
C ASN A 188 63.59 18.99 -5.72
N LEU A 189 63.88 17.97 -6.52
CA LEU A 189 62.87 17.05 -7.05
C LEU A 189 62.19 16.25 -5.94
N MET A 190 62.93 15.80 -4.93
CA MET A 190 62.38 15.11 -3.76
C MET A 190 61.39 16.00 -2.99
N ASN A 191 61.78 17.24 -2.68
CA ASN A 191 60.91 18.20 -2.01
C ASN A 191 59.64 18.50 -2.84
N TYR A 192 59.78 18.58 -4.16
CA TYR A 192 58.64 18.76 -5.06
C TYR A 192 57.68 17.55 -5.02
N ILE A 193 58.21 16.33 -5.09
CA ILE A 193 57.42 15.09 -4.98
C ILE A 193 56.67 15.04 -3.65
N GLU A 194 57.33 15.39 -2.55
CA GLU A 194 56.71 15.37 -1.23
C GLU A 194 55.57 16.41 -1.10
N SER A 195 55.77 17.61 -1.63
CA SER A 195 54.70 18.63 -1.68
C SER A 195 53.49 18.16 -2.51
N ARG A 196 53.73 17.49 -3.65
CA ARG A 196 52.68 16.94 -4.51
C ARG A 196 51.94 15.78 -3.85
N ARG A 197 52.64 14.91 -3.13
CA ARG A 197 52.03 13.82 -2.35
C ARG A 197 51.12 14.36 -1.25
N SER A 198 51.58 15.38 -0.51
CA SER A 198 50.75 16.02 0.52
C SER A 198 49.47 16.63 -0.07
N GLU A 199 49.57 17.31 -1.21
CA GLU A 199 48.41 17.89 -1.89
C GLU A 199 47.45 16.82 -2.43
N SER A 200 47.97 15.72 -3.00
CA SER A 200 47.16 14.57 -3.41
C SER A 200 46.36 13.99 -2.24
N GLY A 201 46.99 13.80 -1.07
CA GLY A 201 46.31 13.28 0.12
C GLY A 201 45.19 14.19 0.63
N LYS A 202 45.37 15.52 0.56
CA LYS A 202 44.30 16.49 0.90
C LYS A 202 43.14 16.40 -0.08
N LEU A 203 43.42 16.31 -1.38
CA LEU A 203 42.40 16.17 -2.42
C LEU A 203 41.63 14.85 -2.30
N GLU A 204 42.33 13.74 -2.04
CA GLU A 204 41.71 12.43 -1.78
C GLU A 204 40.77 12.47 -0.57
N SER A 205 41.20 13.12 0.52
CA SER A 205 40.37 13.29 1.72
C SER A 205 39.14 14.16 1.45
N ALA A 206 39.29 15.25 0.69
CA ALA A 206 38.18 16.10 0.30
C ALA A 206 37.19 15.37 -0.63
N LEU A 207 37.71 14.54 -1.55
CA LEU A 207 36.91 13.73 -2.47
C LEU A 207 36.13 12.67 -1.70
N ALA A 208 36.76 11.98 -0.75
CA ALA A 208 36.09 11.02 0.12
C ALA A 208 34.94 11.65 0.92
N ASN A 209 35.12 12.85 1.48
CA ASN A 209 34.06 13.58 2.17
C ASN A 209 32.92 13.96 1.23
N ARG A 210 33.23 14.52 0.05
CA ARG A 210 32.23 14.87 -0.98
C ARG A 210 31.44 13.65 -1.45
N GLN A 211 32.11 12.51 -1.60
CA GLN A 211 31.48 11.24 -1.98
C GLN A 211 30.50 10.76 -0.90
N LYS A 212 30.86 10.92 0.37
CA LYS A 212 29.99 10.61 1.50
C LYS A 212 28.74 11.50 1.50
N ASP A 213 28.94 12.82 1.43
CA ASP A 213 27.83 13.78 1.38
C ASP A 213 26.89 13.49 0.19
N TYR A 214 27.46 13.19 -0.98
CA TYR A 214 26.69 12.81 -2.17
C TYR A 214 25.84 11.56 -1.93
N ASN A 215 26.41 10.51 -1.34
CA ASN A 215 25.68 9.29 -1.02
C ASN A 215 24.56 9.55 0.01
N ASP A 216 24.81 10.39 1.00
CA ASP A 216 23.81 10.79 2.01
C ASP A 216 22.64 11.56 1.34
N PHE A 217 22.93 12.48 0.41
CA PHE A 217 21.90 13.17 -0.37
C PHE A 217 21.11 12.22 -1.29
N VAL A 218 21.77 11.25 -1.91
CA VAL A 218 21.09 10.23 -2.73
C VAL A 218 20.13 9.40 -1.88
N GLN A 219 20.54 8.97 -0.68
CA GLN A 219 19.67 8.23 0.24
C GLN A 219 18.47 9.07 0.70
N GLN A 220 18.66 10.34 1.03
CA GLN A 220 17.56 11.25 1.41
C GLN A 220 16.58 11.45 0.25
N LYS A 221 17.09 11.67 -0.96
CA LYS A 221 16.28 11.79 -2.17
C LYS A 221 15.45 10.53 -2.42
N ASP A 222 16.06 9.36 -2.31
CA ASP A 222 15.38 8.09 -2.55
C ASP A 222 14.30 7.82 -1.48
N ALA A 223 14.59 8.13 -0.20
CA ALA A 223 13.60 8.05 0.87
C ALA A 223 12.39 8.97 0.64
N LEU A 224 12.62 10.25 0.33
CA LEU A 224 11.55 11.20 0.01
C LEU A 224 10.77 10.79 -1.25
N GLN A 225 11.45 10.21 -2.25
CA GLN A 225 10.80 9.72 -3.46
C GLN A 225 9.88 8.52 -3.17
N ASP A 226 10.27 7.63 -2.27
CA ASP A 226 9.46 6.49 -1.86
C ASP A 226 8.29 6.89 -0.96
N GLU A 227 8.49 7.86 -0.06
CA GLU A 227 7.42 8.48 0.72
C GLU A 227 6.39 9.15 -0.20
N ARG A 228 6.86 9.93 -1.19
CA ARG A 228 5.98 10.55 -2.21
C ARG A 228 5.16 9.52 -2.98
N LYS A 229 5.77 8.39 -3.39
CA LYS A 229 5.05 7.31 -4.08
C LYS A 229 4.00 6.67 -3.18
N SER A 230 4.30 6.51 -1.89
CA SER A 230 3.36 5.95 -0.90
C SER A 230 2.15 6.85 -0.71
N LEU A 231 2.36 8.15 -0.47
CA LEU A 231 1.31 9.14 -0.31
C LEU A 231 0.47 9.28 -1.59
N TRP A 232 1.09 9.26 -2.78
CA TRP A 232 0.35 9.32 -4.03
C TRP A 232 -0.55 8.08 -4.26
N LYS A 233 -0.09 6.89 -3.86
CA LYS A 233 -0.94 5.68 -3.87
C LYS A 233 -2.12 5.83 -2.89
N GLN A 234 -1.86 6.37 -1.70
CA GLN A 234 -2.89 6.60 -0.71
C GLN A 234 -3.92 7.63 -1.18
N GLU A 235 -3.49 8.75 -1.76
CA GLU A 235 -4.34 9.79 -2.35
C GLU A 235 -5.27 9.20 -3.42
N ASN A 236 -4.71 8.43 -4.36
CA ASN A 236 -5.48 7.77 -5.41
C ASN A 236 -6.50 6.77 -4.84
N SER A 237 -6.10 5.98 -3.84
CA SER A 237 -7.00 5.01 -3.20
C SER A 237 -8.16 5.69 -2.47
N VAL A 238 -7.88 6.75 -1.70
CA VAL A 238 -8.89 7.49 -0.95
C VAL A 238 -9.82 8.25 -1.89
N THR A 239 -9.29 8.81 -2.98
CA THR A 239 -10.10 9.48 -4.02
C THR A 239 -11.07 8.50 -4.68
N ALA A 240 -10.58 7.33 -5.09
CA ALA A 240 -11.42 6.28 -5.66
C ALA A 240 -12.52 5.80 -4.70
N GLU A 241 -12.21 5.70 -3.41
CA GLU A 241 -13.19 5.35 -2.36
C GLU A 241 -14.25 6.44 -2.19
N ILE A 242 -13.85 7.72 -2.18
CA ILE A 242 -14.78 8.86 -2.13
C ILE A 242 -15.71 8.85 -3.34
N ASP A 243 -15.18 8.62 -4.54
CA ASP A 243 -16.00 8.61 -5.75
C ASP A 243 -17.00 7.44 -5.76
N ARG A 244 -16.57 6.26 -5.31
CA ARG A 244 -17.48 5.13 -5.09
C ARG A 244 -18.58 5.46 -4.07
N LEU A 245 -18.23 6.06 -2.94
CA LEU A 245 -19.21 6.44 -1.91
C LEU A 245 -20.19 7.51 -2.43
N LYS A 246 -19.72 8.45 -3.26
CA LYS A 246 -20.59 9.44 -3.94
C LYS A 246 -21.55 8.77 -4.91
N GLU A 247 -21.09 7.80 -5.70
CA GLU A 247 -21.97 7.02 -6.57
C GLU A 247 -23.03 6.28 -5.77
N ASP A 248 -22.63 5.62 -4.68
CA ASP A 248 -23.55 4.86 -3.83
C ASP A 248 -24.54 5.78 -3.10
N LEU A 249 -24.11 6.98 -2.70
CA LEU A 249 -25.00 8.03 -2.19
C LEU A 249 -26.03 8.45 -3.24
N VAL A 250 -25.61 8.71 -4.49
CA VAL A 250 -26.54 9.08 -5.58
C VAL A 250 -27.52 7.95 -5.86
N LYS A 251 -27.07 6.69 -5.87
CA LYS A 251 -27.94 5.51 -6.02
C LYS A 251 -28.95 5.43 -4.88
N ALA A 252 -28.51 5.59 -3.62
CA ALA A 252 -29.39 5.54 -2.45
C ALA A 252 -30.44 6.66 -2.45
N CYS A 253 -30.05 7.90 -2.82
CA CYS A 253 -30.98 9.01 -3.00
C CYS A 253 -32.04 8.71 -4.07
N LYS A 254 -31.63 8.19 -5.23
CA LYS A 254 -32.58 7.79 -6.29
C LYS A 254 -33.53 6.68 -5.83
N SER A 255 -33.02 5.68 -5.12
CA SER A 255 -33.86 4.59 -4.60
C SER A 255 -34.87 5.09 -3.56
N LEU A 256 -34.46 6.02 -2.68
CA LEU A 256 -35.36 6.68 -1.74
C LEU A 256 -36.45 7.48 -2.47
N ASP A 257 -36.08 8.21 -3.52
CA ASP A 257 -37.02 8.93 -4.38
C ASP A 257 -38.05 7.99 -5.03
N TYR A 258 -37.62 6.82 -5.51
CA TYR A 258 -38.53 5.81 -6.08
C TYR A 258 -39.43 5.15 -5.03
N ALA A 259 -38.96 5.01 -3.80
CA ALA A 259 -39.74 4.44 -2.68
C ALA A 259 -40.73 5.44 -2.06
N THR A 260 -40.66 6.72 -2.46
CA THR A 260 -41.49 7.81 -1.94
C THR A 260 -42.61 8.15 -2.95
N PRO A 261 -43.87 8.36 -2.51
CA PRO A 261 -44.95 8.78 -3.40
C PRO A 261 -44.60 10.05 -4.19
N ARG A 262 -44.92 10.08 -5.50
CA ARG A 262 -44.53 11.15 -6.44
C ARG A 262 -44.90 12.54 -5.93
N ASP A 263 -46.12 12.70 -5.43
CA ASP A 263 -46.63 13.99 -4.95
C ASP A 263 -45.92 14.45 -3.67
N THR A 264 -45.64 13.54 -2.75
CA THR A 264 -44.91 13.87 -1.52
C THR A 264 -43.45 14.19 -1.81
N ARG A 265 -42.80 13.43 -2.71
CA ARG A 265 -41.43 13.69 -3.17
C ARG A 265 -41.29 15.08 -3.77
N ARG A 266 -42.18 15.47 -4.70
CA ARG A 266 -42.18 16.81 -5.29
C ARG A 266 -42.36 17.89 -4.23
N GLY A 267 -43.27 17.66 -3.29
CA GLY A 267 -43.50 18.56 -2.18
C GLY A 267 -42.27 18.76 -1.30
N LEU A 268 -41.61 17.67 -0.88
CA LEU A 268 -40.40 17.72 -0.05
C LEU A 268 -39.25 18.44 -0.78
N ASN A 269 -39.01 18.12 -2.05
CA ASN A 269 -37.98 18.78 -2.86
C ASN A 269 -38.23 20.30 -3.00
N TYR A 270 -39.50 20.70 -3.08
CA TYR A 270 -39.86 22.10 -3.17
C TYR A 270 -39.68 22.84 -1.84
N VAL A 271 -40.03 22.18 -0.72
CA VAL A 271 -39.77 22.72 0.63
C VAL A 271 -38.27 22.91 0.83
N ASP A 272 -37.44 21.92 0.50
CA ASP A 272 -35.97 22.05 0.57
C ASP A 272 -35.46 23.21 -0.32
N LYS A 273 -36.01 23.38 -1.54
CA LYS A 273 -35.69 24.51 -2.41
C LYS A 273 -36.04 25.87 -1.77
N ILE A 274 -37.23 26.04 -1.19
CA ILE A 274 -37.62 27.28 -0.49
C ILE A 274 -36.69 27.56 0.68
N VAL A 275 -36.42 26.55 1.50
CA VAL A 275 -35.56 26.66 2.69
C VAL A 275 -34.17 27.15 2.29
N ARG A 276 -33.61 26.62 1.19
CA ARG A 276 -32.31 27.05 0.65
C ARG A 276 -32.34 28.45 0.04
N GLU A 277 -33.32 28.75 -0.83
CA GLU A 277 -33.44 30.06 -1.51
C GLU A 277 -33.64 31.21 -0.52
N HIS A 278 -34.50 31.02 0.48
CA HIS A 278 -34.89 32.05 1.44
C HIS A 278 -34.15 31.94 2.77
N LYS A 279 -33.18 31.02 2.88
CA LYS A 279 -32.38 30.71 4.08
C LYS A 279 -33.24 30.63 5.35
N LYS A 280 -34.39 29.96 5.25
CA LYS A 280 -35.35 29.86 6.36
C LYS A 280 -34.78 28.97 7.47
N ARG A 281 -34.75 29.50 8.68
CA ARG A 281 -34.37 28.77 9.90
C ARG A 281 -35.62 28.19 10.56
N GLY A 282 -35.44 27.18 11.41
CA GLY A 282 -36.54 26.54 12.15
C GLY A 282 -37.30 25.45 11.38
N VAL A 283 -36.75 24.96 10.25
CA VAL A 283 -37.21 23.73 9.58
C VAL A 283 -36.21 22.62 9.90
N PHE A 284 -36.66 21.58 10.61
CA PHE A 284 -35.79 20.48 11.03
C PHE A 284 -35.69 19.37 10.00
N GLY A 285 -36.72 19.21 9.16
CA GLY A 285 -36.77 18.23 8.08
C GLY A 285 -37.82 17.14 8.29
N PRO A 286 -37.93 16.17 7.37
CA PRO A 286 -38.85 15.05 7.47
C PRO A 286 -38.54 14.16 8.68
N VAL A 287 -39.56 13.58 9.31
CA VAL A 287 -39.38 12.63 10.43
C VAL A 287 -38.45 11.47 10.05
N LEU A 288 -38.50 11.02 8.80
CA LEU A 288 -37.62 9.99 8.23
C LEU A 288 -36.13 10.32 8.35
N GLU A 289 -35.74 11.59 8.29
CA GLU A 289 -34.34 12.03 8.44
C GLU A 289 -33.94 12.26 9.90
N LEU A 290 -34.92 12.45 10.78
CA LEU A 290 -34.74 12.78 12.21
C LEU A 290 -34.74 11.54 13.13
N ILE A 291 -35.10 10.39 12.59
CA ILE A 291 -35.18 9.11 13.28
C ILE A 291 -33.92 8.26 13.06
N ASP A 292 -33.55 7.50 14.08
CA ASP A 292 -32.55 6.42 14.00
C ASP A 292 -33.00 5.22 14.84
N CYS A 293 -32.77 4.00 14.35
CA CYS A 293 -33.15 2.77 15.03
C CYS A 293 -32.35 1.56 14.50
N GLU A 294 -32.42 0.44 15.20
CA GLU A 294 -31.81 -0.81 14.74
C GLU A 294 -32.56 -1.38 13.53
N GLU A 295 -31.85 -2.05 12.61
CA GLU A 295 -32.40 -2.54 11.33
C GLU A 295 -33.58 -3.50 11.52
N LYS A 296 -33.59 -4.28 12.60
CA LYS A 296 -34.67 -5.19 12.96
C LYS A 296 -36.02 -4.50 13.19
N PHE A 297 -36.02 -3.18 13.41
CA PHE A 297 -37.24 -2.39 13.62
C PHE A 297 -37.66 -1.61 12.38
N PHE A 298 -36.91 -1.63 11.27
CA PHE A 298 -37.22 -0.78 10.11
C PHE A 298 -38.62 -1.02 9.55
N THR A 299 -39.01 -2.29 9.37
CA THR A 299 -40.33 -2.66 8.87
C THR A 299 -41.44 -2.17 9.80
N ALA A 300 -41.32 -2.46 11.10
CA ALA A 300 -42.29 -2.02 12.10
C ALA A 300 -42.42 -0.48 12.14
N VAL A 301 -41.31 0.24 12.07
CA VAL A 301 -41.33 1.72 12.09
C VAL A 301 -41.94 2.29 10.81
N GLU A 302 -41.60 1.73 9.65
CA GLU A 302 -42.13 2.19 8.36
C GLU A 302 -43.61 1.95 8.20
N VAL A 303 -44.11 0.79 8.63
CA VAL A 303 -45.53 0.49 8.57
C VAL A 303 -46.30 1.29 9.62
N ALA A 304 -45.81 1.37 10.87
CA ALA A 304 -46.48 2.10 11.94
C ALA A 304 -46.67 3.59 11.61
N ALA A 305 -45.65 4.25 11.04
CA ALA A 305 -45.74 5.65 10.69
C ALA A 305 -46.26 5.91 9.27
N GLY A 306 -46.12 4.97 8.33
CA GLY A 306 -46.62 5.10 6.96
C GLY A 306 -46.16 6.40 6.27
N ASN A 307 -47.12 7.25 5.89
CA ASN A 307 -46.84 8.56 5.29
C ASN A 307 -46.41 9.63 6.30
N SER A 308 -46.65 9.41 7.59
CA SER A 308 -46.23 10.32 8.67
C SER A 308 -44.71 10.43 8.79
N LEU A 309 -43.96 9.43 8.29
CA LEU A 309 -42.50 9.53 8.15
C LEU A 309 -42.05 10.70 7.26
N LEU A 310 -42.90 11.08 6.30
CA LEU A 310 -42.58 12.13 5.33
C LEU A 310 -43.09 13.51 5.79
N HIS A 311 -43.66 13.60 7.00
CA HIS A 311 -44.10 14.87 7.55
C HIS A 311 -42.90 15.70 7.99
N VAL A 312 -42.92 16.99 7.69
CA VAL A 312 -41.81 17.92 7.95
C VAL A 312 -41.98 18.56 9.31
N VAL A 313 -41.03 18.35 10.22
CA VAL A 313 -41.02 18.94 11.54
C VAL A 313 -40.49 20.37 11.46
N VAL A 314 -41.25 21.33 12.02
CA VAL A 314 -40.88 22.75 12.07
C VAL A 314 -41.03 23.29 13.48
N GLU A 315 -40.28 24.33 13.81
CA GLU A 315 -40.28 24.96 15.13
C GLU A 315 -41.64 25.56 15.47
N ASN A 316 -42.20 26.38 14.54
CA ASN A 316 -43.44 27.11 14.74
C ASN A 316 -44.38 27.00 13.53
N ASP A 317 -45.69 27.10 13.77
CA ASP A 317 -46.71 27.09 12.72
C ASP A 317 -46.61 28.29 11.75
N ASP A 318 -46.10 29.43 12.20
CA ASP A 318 -45.81 30.59 11.35
C ASP A 318 -44.85 30.23 10.21
N ILE A 319 -43.83 29.41 10.49
CA ILE A 319 -42.84 28.96 9.49
C ILE A 319 -43.54 28.09 8.43
N SER A 320 -44.38 27.14 8.85
CA SER A 320 -45.15 26.31 7.92
C SER A 320 -46.10 27.15 7.05
N THR A 321 -46.78 28.13 7.66
CA THR A 321 -47.70 29.03 6.96
C THR A 321 -46.96 29.88 5.94
N GLU A 322 -45.78 30.39 6.29
CA GLU A 322 -44.96 31.17 5.38
C GLU A 322 -44.46 30.33 4.18
N ILE A 323 -43.98 29.11 4.42
CA ILE A 323 -43.55 28.20 3.35
C ILE A 323 -44.73 27.88 2.42
N ILE A 324 -45.91 27.60 2.97
CA ILE A 324 -47.13 27.35 2.18
C ILE A 324 -47.53 28.60 1.39
N LYS A 325 -47.43 29.79 1.97
CA LYS A 325 -47.71 31.07 1.28
C LYS A 325 -46.73 31.31 0.13
N ILE A 326 -45.43 31.08 0.32
CA ILE A 326 -44.43 31.23 -0.75
C ILE A 326 -44.70 30.22 -1.87
N TRP A 327 -45.01 28.97 -1.51
CA TRP A 327 -45.38 27.93 -2.46
C TRP A 327 -46.64 28.31 -3.25
N THR A 328 -47.67 28.82 -2.57
CA THR A 328 -48.94 29.15 -3.21
C THR A 328 -48.88 30.47 -3.99
N LYS A 329 -48.16 31.50 -3.54
CA LYS A 329 -48.05 32.81 -4.21
C LYS A 329 -47.38 32.73 -5.59
N ARG A 330 -46.45 31.80 -5.80
CA ARG A 330 -45.89 31.50 -7.14
C ARG A 330 -46.92 30.84 -8.09
N LYS A 331 -48.18 30.64 -7.68
CA LYS A 331 -49.29 30.31 -8.60
C LYS A 331 -49.74 31.50 -9.45
N ASP A 332 -49.62 32.73 -8.94
CA ASP A 332 -50.27 33.91 -9.53
C ASP A 332 -49.39 34.63 -10.58
N GLU A 333 -48.16 34.16 -10.82
CA GLU A 333 -47.28 34.69 -11.87
C GLU A 333 -47.42 33.90 -13.20
N PRO A 334 -47.75 34.56 -14.33
CA PRO A 334 -48.12 33.88 -15.59
C PRO A 334 -46.97 33.24 -16.36
N SER A 335 -45.73 33.27 -15.88
CA SER A 335 -44.55 33.11 -16.75
C SER A 335 -43.88 31.74 -16.75
N ARG A 336 -44.44 30.71 -16.08
CA ARG A 336 -43.89 29.34 -16.11
C ARG A 336 -45.00 28.28 -16.12
N GLU A 337 -45.57 28.06 -17.30
CA GLU A 337 -46.65 27.10 -17.55
C GLU A 337 -46.23 25.62 -17.49
N ASN A 338 -44.94 25.28 -17.34
CA ASN A 338 -44.46 23.88 -17.45
C ASN A 338 -43.54 23.36 -16.33
N GLU A 339 -43.43 24.04 -15.18
CA GLU A 339 -42.78 23.43 -14.00
C GLU A 339 -43.86 22.73 -13.16
N GLU A 340 -43.80 21.40 -13.04
CA GLU A 340 -44.78 20.53 -12.39
C GLU A 340 -45.12 20.97 -10.94
N LYS A 341 -46.16 21.81 -10.79
CA LYS A 341 -46.60 22.42 -9.51
C LYS A 341 -47.43 21.48 -8.62
N ASP A 342 -47.34 20.17 -8.81
CA ASP A 342 -48.09 19.17 -8.05
C ASP A 342 -47.25 18.60 -6.92
N GLY A 343 -47.72 18.73 -5.68
CA GLY A 343 -47.12 18.06 -4.55
C GLY A 343 -47.88 18.31 -3.25
N ARG A 344 -47.72 17.42 -2.27
CA ARG A 344 -48.37 17.53 -0.95
C ARG A 344 -47.34 17.32 0.15
N VAL A 345 -47.32 18.23 1.13
CA VAL A 345 -46.50 18.13 2.34
C VAL A 345 -47.37 18.41 3.54
N THR A 346 -47.20 17.59 4.57
CA THR A 346 -47.77 17.83 5.90
C THR A 346 -46.66 18.34 6.81
N PHE A 347 -46.93 19.41 7.55
CA PHE A 347 -46.01 19.96 8.54
C PHE A 347 -46.44 19.60 9.96
N ILE A 348 -45.47 19.37 10.83
CA ILE A 348 -45.67 19.17 12.28
C ILE A 348 -45.01 20.34 13.01
N PRO A 349 -45.79 21.38 13.37
CA PRO A 349 -45.28 22.50 14.15
C PRO A 349 -45.12 22.13 15.63
N LEU A 350 -43.89 22.17 16.15
CA LEU A 350 -43.57 21.76 17.52
C LEU A 350 -44.25 22.63 18.59
N ASN A 351 -44.54 23.90 18.29
CA ASN A 351 -45.25 24.80 19.20
C ASN A 351 -46.75 24.49 19.35
N ARG A 352 -47.35 23.72 18.43
CA ARG A 352 -48.79 23.41 18.41
C ARG A 352 -49.11 21.93 18.50
N VAL A 353 -48.16 21.05 18.21
CA VAL A 353 -48.40 19.62 18.27
C VAL A 353 -48.72 19.19 19.69
N TYR A 354 -49.87 18.55 19.86
CA TYR A 354 -50.30 17.95 21.11
C TYR A 354 -50.43 16.45 20.91
N ALA A 355 -49.56 15.69 21.55
CA ALA A 355 -49.67 14.24 21.59
C ALA A 355 -50.57 13.84 22.78
N PRO A 356 -51.63 13.04 22.57
CA PRO A 356 -52.45 12.54 23.66
C PRO A 356 -51.59 11.74 24.65
N SER A 357 -51.72 12.03 25.95
CA SER A 357 -51.03 11.26 26.99
C SER A 357 -51.65 9.87 27.08
N VAL A 358 -51.01 8.88 26.45
CA VAL A 358 -51.47 7.50 26.47
C VAL A 358 -50.74 6.76 27.60
N ASN A 359 -51.50 6.24 28.56
CA ASN A 359 -50.93 5.43 29.64
C ASN A 359 -50.67 4.01 29.12
N ILE A 360 -49.43 3.74 28.70
CA ILE A 360 -49.05 2.42 28.20
C ILE A 360 -48.71 1.52 29.41
N PRO A 361 -49.49 0.45 29.68
CA PRO A 361 -49.18 -0.43 30.81
C PRO A 361 -47.87 -1.17 30.58
N GLN A 362 -47.15 -1.48 31.66
CA GLN A 362 -45.98 -2.34 31.56
C GLN A 362 -46.45 -3.80 31.50
N SER A 363 -46.11 -4.47 30.40
CA SER A 363 -46.40 -5.88 30.17
C SER A 363 -45.20 -6.58 29.54
N SER A 364 -45.07 -7.88 29.74
CA SER A 364 -44.12 -8.73 29.01
C SER A 364 -44.52 -8.95 27.55
N ASP A 365 -45.79 -8.71 27.22
CA ASP A 365 -46.39 -9.08 25.94
C ASP A 365 -46.07 -8.08 24.82
N PHE A 366 -45.67 -6.85 25.18
CA PHE A 366 -45.37 -5.81 24.22
C PHE A 366 -44.36 -4.79 24.73
N VAL A 367 -43.73 -4.07 23.80
CA VAL A 367 -42.76 -3.00 24.11
C VAL A 367 -43.12 -1.73 23.34
N PRO A 368 -43.19 -0.54 23.98
CA PRO A 368 -43.48 0.70 23.27
C PRO A 368 -42.47 0.96 22.15
N LEU A 369 -42.97 1.19 20.92
CA LEU A 369 -42.11 1.40 19.74
C LEU A 369 -41.22 2.64 19.93
N LEU A 370 -41.78 3.71 20.48
CA LEU A 370 -41.08 4.97 20.77
C LEU A 370 -39.81 4.77 21.60
N LYS A 371 -39.78 3.80 22.54
CA LYS A 371 -38.60 3.50 23.38
C LYS A 371 -37.45 2.84 22.62
N LYS A 372 -37.69 2.35 21.39
CA LYS A 372 -36.69 1.72 20.53
C LYS A 372 -36.15 2.66 19.46
N LEU A 373 -36.61 3.91 19.45
CA LEU A 373 -36.18 4.96 18.53
C LEU A 373 -35.18 5.89 19.21
N LYS A 374 -34.19 6.33 18.45
CA LYS A 374 -33.26 7.40 18.81
C LYS A 374 -33.65 8.66 18.05
N TYR A 375 -33.90 9.74 18.78
CA TYR A 375 -34.26 11.06 18.24
C TYR A 375 -33.88 12.15 19.26
N ARG A 376 -33.80 13.40 18.80
CA ARG A 376 -33.50 14.54 19.68
C ARG A 376 -34.67 14.84 20.62
N ALA A 377 -34.38 15.15 21.89
CA ALA A 377 -35.39 15.48 22.90
C ALA A 377 -36.33 16.62 22.46
N ASP A 378 -35.79 17.62 21.75
CA ASP A 378 -36.55 18.76 21.23
C ASP A 378 -37.68 18.34 20.26
N HIS A 379 -37.51 17.22 19.56
CA HIS A 379 -38.48 16.72 18.58
C HIS A 379 -39.51 15.76 19.20
N ARG A 380 -39.39 15.46 20.50
CA ARG A 380 -40.22 14.48 21.21
C ARG A 380 -41.73 14.61 20.94
N PRO A 381 -42.33 15.82 20.95
CA PRO A 381 -43.77 15.96 20.68
C PRO A 381 -44.21 15.42 19.30
N ALA A 382 -43.37 15.56 18.28
CA ALA A 382 -43.65 15.03 16.95
C ALA A 382 -43.55 13.49 16.91
N PHE A 383 -42.58 12.91 17.62
CA PHE A 383 -42.44 11.46 17.71
C PHE A 383 -43.52 10.82 18.58
N GLU A 384 -43.96 11.47 19.65
CA GLU A 384 -45.09 11.02 20.48
C GLU A 384 -46.41 11.06 19.70
N LEU A 385 -46.62 12.05 18.83
CA LEU A 385 -47.80 12.09 17.95
C LEU A 385 -47.86 10.86 17.01
N ILE A 386 -46.72 10.47 16.44
CA ILE A 386 -46.66 9.43 15.40
C ILE A 386 -46.56 8.02 16.00
N PHE A 387 -45.74 7.84 17.02
CA PHE A 387 -45.40 6.52 17.58
C PHE A 387 -45.88 6.32 19.02
N GLY A 388 -46.47 7.33 19.66
CA GLY A 388 -46.81 7.29 21.09
C GLY A 388 -47.91 6.31 21.45
N ARG A 389 -48.77 5.93 20.51
CA ARG A 389 -49.82 4.92 20.68
C ARG A 389 -49.41 3.51 20.23
N THR A 390 -48.25 3.38 19.59
CA THR A 390 -47.83 2.13 18.94
C THR A 390 -46.92 1.28 19.81
N VAL A 391 -47.27 0.01 19.99
CA VAL A 391 -46.50 -0.99 20.73
C VAL A 391 -46.10 -2.16 19.84
N ILE A 392 -44.91 -2.71 20.06
CA ILE A 392 -44.38 -3.87 19.36
C ILE A 392 -44.80 -5.15 20.09
N CYS A 393 -45.48 -6.06 19.40
CA CYS A 393 -45.89 -7.37 19.91
C CYS A 393 -45.07 -8.50 19.26
N ARG A 394 -45.04 -9.67 19.90
CA ARG A 394 -44.32 -10.85 19.37
C ARG A 394 -44.96 -11.41 18.11
N ASP A 395 -46.29 -11.50 18.11
CA ASP A 395 -47.11 -12.13 17.08
C ASP A 395 -48.44 -11.40 16.91
N LEU A 396 -49.13 -11.69 15.80
CA LEU A 396 -50.40 -11.04 15.44
C LEU A 396 -51.53 -11.37 16.43
N GLU A 397 -51.52 -12.57 17.02
CA GLU A 397 -52.52 -12.99 18.01
C GLU A 397 -52.41 -12.13 19.29
N THR A 398 -51.19 -11.95 19.79
CA THR A 398 -50.89 -11.05 20.90
C THR A 398 -51.21 -9.61 20.56
N ALA A 399 -50.88 -9.15 19.35
CA ALA A 399 -51.24 -7.80 18.89
C ALA A 399 -52.76 -7.56 18.93
N THR A 400 -53.56 -8.54 18.49
CA THR A 400 -55.03 -8.45 18.50
C THR A 400 -55.60 -8.40 19.93
N ARG A 401 -55.06 -9.23 20.83
CA ARG A 401 -55.47 -9.25 22.26
C ARG A 401 -55.13 -7.93 22.96
N VAL A 402 -53.93 -7.40 22.72
CA VAL A 402 -53.43 -6.16 23.34
C VAL A 402 -54.19 -4.95 22.80
N ALA A 403 -54.44 -4.87 21.49
CA ALA A 403 -55.17 -3.76 20.88
C ALA A 403 -56.60 -3.62 21.46
N ARG A 404 -57.31 -4.75 21.64
CA ARG A 404 -58.67 -4.76 22.23
C ARG A 404 -58.71 -4.39 23.70
N SER A 405 -57.67 -4.72 24.46
CA SER A 405 -57.68 -4.59 25.93
C SER A 405 -57.17 -3.23 26.43
N ASN A 406 -56.26 -2.59 25.68
CA ASN A 406 -55.54 -1.40 26.15
C ASN A 406 -55.75 -0.14 25.30
N ASP A 407 -56.57 -0.17 24.25
CA ASP A 407 -56.74 0.96 23.30
C ASP A 407 -55.40 1.43 22.71
N LEU A 408 -54.56 0.49 22.28
CA LEU A 408 -53.23 0.73 21.71
C LEU A 408 -53.12 0.16 20.29
N ASP A 409 -52.35 0.83 19.45
CA ASP A 409 -51.99 0.29 18.14
C ASP A 409 -50.87 -0.72 18.33
N CYS A 410 -51.04 -1.93 17.80
CA CYS A 410 -50.07 -3.01 17.96
C CYS A 410 -49.44 -3.35 16.61
N ILE A 411 -48.13 -3.62 16.60
CA ILE A 411 -47.40 -4.01 15.40
C ILE A 411 -46.41 -5.15 15.67
N THR A 412 -46.28 -6.09 14.74
CA THR A 412 -45.24 -7.13 14.78
C THR A 412 -43.93 -6.64 14.16
N LEU A 413 -42.82 -7.36 14.38
CA LEU A 413 -41.54 -7.03 13.72
C LEU A 413 -41.61 -7.18 12.19
N ASP A 414 -42.50 -8.06 11.70
CA ASP A 414 -42.71 -8.33 10.28
C ASP A 414 -43.61 -7.29 9.59
N GLY A 415 -44.22 -6.39 10.37
CA GLY A 415 -45.02 -5.28 9.86
C GLY A 415 -46.53 -5.50 9.84
N ASP A 416 -47.04 -6.55 10.50
CA ASP A 416 -48.48 -6.72 10.65
C ASP A 416 -48.99 -5.80 11.76
N GLN A 417 -49.98 -4.96 11.43
CA GLN A 417 -50.52 -3.92 12.31
C GLN A 417 -51.99 -4.21 12.67
N VAL A 418 -52.33 -3.99 13.94
CA VAL A 418 -53.71 -3.99 14.45
C VAL A 418 -53.95 -2.64 15.13
N SER A 419 -54.90 -1.86 14.61
CA SER A 419 -55.27 -0.57 15.23
C SER A 419 -56.19 -0.77 16.43
N SER A 420 -56.22 0.22 17.32
CA SER A 420 -57.14 0.22 18.48
C SER A 420 -58.62 0.17 18.07
N ASP A 421 -58.95 0.70 16.89
CA ASP A 421 -60.29 0.67 16.28
C ASP A 421 -60.64 -0.68 15.63
N GLY A 422 -59.75 -1.68 15.72
CA GLY A 422 -59.96 -3.03 15.20
C GLY A 422 -59.63 -3.21 13.72
N GLY A 423 -59.00 -2.22 13.07
CA GLY A 423 -58.47 -2.35 11.72
C GLY A 423 -57.23 -3.24 11.71
N MET A 424 -57.15 -4.18 10.76
CA MET A 424 -56.00 -5.06 10.62
C MET A 424 -55.35 -4.85 9.25
N THR A 425 -54.06 -4.61 9.24
CA THR A 425 -53.24 -4.40 8.03
C THR A 425 -52.09 -5.39 8.08
N GLY A 426 -51.94 -6.22 7.05
CA GLY A 426 -50.84 -7.17 6.94
C GLY A 426 -50.48 -7.41 5.48
N GLY A 427 -49.34 -8.05 5.25
CA GLY A 427 -48.88 -8.39 3.90
C GLY A 427 -47.36 -8.48 3.79
N PHE A 428 -46.88 -8.68 2.56
CA PHE A 428 -45.46 -8.78 2.29
C PHE A 428 -44.81 -7.40 2.19
N PHE A 429 -43.90 -7.10 3.11
CA PHE A 429 -43.08 -5.89 3.07
C PHE A 429 -41.71 -6.19 2.43
N ASP A 430 -41.44 -5.59 1.26
CA ASP A 430 -40.15 -5.75 0.60
C ASP A 430 -39.07 -4.90 1.31
N TYR A 431 -38.26 -5.56 2.14
CA TYR A 431 -37.11 -4.94 2.82
C TYR A 431 -36.13 -4.25 1.85
N ARG A 432 -36.08 -4.67 0.57
CA ARG A 432 -35.23 -4.02 -0.44
C ARG A 432 -35.72 -2.61 -0.78
N ARG A 433 -36.97 -2.26 -0.49
CA ARG A 433 -37.56 -0.93 -0.72
C ARG A 433 -37.74 -0.11 0.56
N SER A 434 -37.16 -0.54 1.67
CA SER A 434 -37.20 0.19 2.95
C SER A 434 -36.60 1.59 2.81
N ARG A 435 -37.40 2.60 3.16
CA ARG A 435 -37.00 4.03 3.11
C ARG A 435 -35.97 4.36 4.19
N LEU A 436 -36.13 3.79 5.39
CA LEU A 436 -35.20 3.98 6.51
C LEU A 436 -33.82 3.42 6.18
N LYS A 437 -33.76 2.26 5.51
CA LYS A 437 -32.50 1.69 5.02
C LYS A 437 -31.77 2.66 4.08
N TYR A 438 -32.48 3.24 3.12
CA TYR A 438 -31.87 4.21 2.21
C TYR A 438 -31.40 5.47 2.93
N VAL A 439 -32.19 6.02 3.85
CA VAL A 439 -31.78 7.19 4.64
C VAL A 439 -30.57 6.91 5.51
N LYS A 440 -30.50 5.73 6.14
CA LYS A 440 -29.31 5.30 6.89
C LYS A 440 -28.07 5.25 6.00
N ILE A 441 -28.16 4.60 4.83
CA ILE A 441 -27.05 4.55 3.85
C ILE A 441 -26.63 5.97 3.43
N ILE A 442 -27.59 6.86 3.15
CA ILE A 442 -27.29 8.25 2.77
C ILE A 442 -26.56 8.98 3.91
N ARG A 443 -27.02 8.81 5.16
CA ARG A 443 -26.41 9.45 6.33
C ARG A 443 -24.98 8.93 6.56
N ASP A 444 -24.81 7.61 6.58
CA ASP A 444 -23.52 6.97 6.82
C ASP A 444 -22.51 7.30 5.71
N ASN A 445 -22.94 7.27 4.44
CA ASN A 445 -22.08 7.65 3.32
C ASN A 445 -21.69 9.14 3.38
N LYS A 446 -22.61 10.05 3.76
CA LYS A 446 -22.27 11.48 3.91
C LYS A 446 -21.17 11.70 4.96
N ILE A 447 -21.32 11.08 6.13
CA ILE A 447 -20.33 11.16 7.21
C ILE A 447 -18.99 10.60 6.75
N THR A 448 -19.01 9.39 6.16
CA THR A 448 -17.79 8.73 5.67
C THR A 448 -17.09 9.54 4.58
N ILE A 449 -17.84 10.14 3.65
CA ILE A 449 -17.28 11.02 2.61
C ILE A 449 -16.61 12.24 3.24
N GLU A 450 -17.22 12.87 4.25
CA GLU A 450 -16.66 14.04 4.91
C GLU A 450 -15.35 13.71 5.65
N GLU A 451 -15.32 12.60 6.39
CA GLU A 451 -14.12 12.07 7.05
C GLU A 451 -13.00 11.76 6.05
N LYS A 452 -13.32 11.04 4.97
CA LYS A 452 -12.34 10.69 3.92
C LYS A 452 -11.84 11.91 3.17
N THR A 453 -12.69 12.92 2.94
CA THR A 453 -12.31 14.18 2.30
C THR A 453 -11.37 14.99 3.19
N ALA A 454 -11.60 14.99 4.51
CA ALA A 454 -10.68 15.60 5.46
C ALA A 454 -9.32 14.87 5.48
N HIS A 455 -9.34 13.54 5.47
CA HIS A 455 -8.12 12.72 5.35
C HIS A 455 -7.35 12.99 4.06
N LEU A 456 -8.04 13.04 2.92
CA LEU A 456 -7.44 13.37 1.62
C LEU A 456 -6.75 14.74 1.63
N LYS A 457 -7.35 15.73 2.29
CA LYS A 457 -6.75 17.06 2.45
C LYS A 457 -5.45 17.04 3.27
N ASN A 458 -5.35 16.16 4.26
CA ASN A 458 -4.12 16.00 5.05
C ASN A 458 -3.03 15.32 4.23
N VAL A 459 -3.35 14.23 3.53
CA VAL A 459 -2.40 13.55 2.60
C VAL A 459 -1.90 14.52 1.53
N GLY A 460 -2.78 15.37 0.98
CA GLY A 460 -2.40 16.39 0.01
C GLY A 460 -1.46 17.47 0.55
N LYS A 461 -1.54 17.79 1.86
CA LYS A 461 -0.58 18.70 2.50
C LYS A 461 0.79 18.04 2.67
N GLU A 462 0.82 16.80 3.18
CA GLU A 462 2.07 16.05 3.33
C GLU A 462 2.78 15.88 1.99
N LEU A 463 2.04 15.60 0.91
CA LEU A 463 2.58 15.50 -0.44
C LEU A 463 3.09 16.85 -0.98
N HIS A 464 2.45 17.96 -0.61
CA HIS A 464 2.91 19.30 -0.96
C HIS A 464 4.21 19.68 -0.23
N ASP A 465 4.32 19.33 1.05
CA ASP A 465 5.50 19.60 1.86
C ASP A 465 6.73 18.85 1.30
N ILE A 466 6.56 17.60 0.86
CA ILE A 466 7.62 16.80 0.20
C ILE A 466 8.01 17.37 -1.18
N LEU A 467 7.10 18.08 -1.88
CA LEU A 467 7.41 18.70 -3.18
C LEU A 467 8.14 20.04 -3.03
N LEU A 468 8.09 20.67 -1.86
CA LEU A 468 8.78 21.93 -1.56
C LEU A 468 10.17 21.72 -0.96
N CYS A 469 10.46 20.53 -0.44
CA CYS A 469 11.80 20.06 -0.07
C CYS A 469 12.59 19.58 -1.29
#